data_AF-R5BFP6-F1
#
_entry.id   AF-R5BFP6-F1
#
_cell.length_a   1.000
_cell.length_b   1.000
_cell.length_c   1.000
_cell.angle_alpha   90.00
_cell.angle_beta   90.00
_cell.angle_gamma   90.00
#
_symmetry.space_group_name_H-M   'P 1'
#
loop_
_entity.id
_entity.type
_entity.pdbx_description
1 polymer ?
#
loop_
_entity_poly.entity_id
_entity_poly.type
_entity_poly.pdbx_seq_one_letter_code
_entity_poly.pdbx_strand_id
1 'polypeptide(L)'
;MYHDVSEIFTGDMPTPIKYFHPTLRELYGQVERLAQEKMLRTLPAELQKAYEPYLLGELDEVETKLLKAADTMAAFMKCAIEKKAGNEEFNEAYDSILKKLHAMELPAVEQFLTLYLEPMSASLDTLNYSSLDE
;
A
#
# COMPACT_ATOMS: atom_id res chain seq x y z
N MET A 1 -5.37 -5.44 5.71
CA MET A 1 -6.78 -5.40 5.27
C MET A 1 -7.46 -4.10 5.67
N TYR A 2 -7.42 -3.70 6.95
CA TYR A 2 -8.12 -2.49 7.43
C TYR A 2 -7.26 -1.20 7.40
N HIS A 3 -6.07 -1.20 6.81
CA HIS A 3 -5.11 -0.10 6.97
C HIS A 3 -5.59 1.22 6.34
N ASP A 4 -6.39 1.16 5.26
CA ASP A 4 -6.97 2.35 4.60
C ASP A 4 -8.46 2.55 4.94
N VAL A 5 -9.03 1.81 5.90
CA VAL A 5 -10.49 1.84 6.14
C VAL A 5 -10.99 3.22 6.58
N SER A 6 -10.13 4.02 7.22
CA SER A 6 -10.44 5.40 7.60
C SER A 6 -10.67 6.33 6.41
N GLU A 7 -10.17 5.97 5.22
CA GLU A 7 -10.33 6.77 3.99
C GLU A 7 -11.78 6.86 3.51
N ILE A 8 -12.67 5.99 4.00
CA ILE A 8 -14.12 6.13 3.83
C ILE A 8 -14.61 7.50 4.33
N PHE A 9 -13.99 8.04 5.38
CA PHE A 9 -14.34 9.35 5.94
C PHE A 9 -13.40 10.47 5.49
N THR A 10 -12.11 10.19 5.36
CA THR A 10 -11.11 11.23 5.07
C THR A 10 -10.93 11.49 3.57
N GLY A 11 -11.33 10.53 2.73
CA GLY A 11 -10.83 10.41 1.36
C GLY A 11 -9.37 9.96 1.33
N ASP A 12 -8.93 9.47 0.17
CA ASP A 12 -7.51 9.25 -0.11
C ASP A 12 -6.81 10.61 -0.19
N MET A 13 -5.68 10.72 0.49
CA MET A 13 -4.86 11.93 0.52
C MET A 13 -3.55 11.66 -0.20
N PRO A 14 -3.24 12.37 -1.30
CA PRO A 14 -2.01 12.14 -2.04
C PRO A 14 -0.79 12.22 -1.13
N THR A 15 0.10 11.24 -1.23
CA THR A 15 1.33 11.15 -0.42
C THR A 15 2.13 12.47 -0.38
N PRO A 16 2.35 13.19 -1.50
CA PRO A 16 3.08 14.46 -1.47
C PRO A 16 2.45 15.53 -0.55
N ILE A 17 1.11 15.53 -0.46
CA ILE A 17 0.36 16.47 0.39
C ILE A 17 0.44 16.05 1.86
N LYS A 18 0.28 14.75 2.15
CA LYS A 18 0.34 14.19 3.51
C LYS A 18 1.69 14.48 4.21
N TYR A 19 2.79 14.52 3.45
CA TYR A 19 4.14 14.75 3.97
C TYR A 19 4.71 16.14 3.67
N PHE A 20 3.90 17.07 3.16
CA PHE A 20 4.36 18.42 2.78
C PHE A 20 4.92 19.23 3.95
N HIS A 21 4.29 19.15 5.13
CA HIS A 21 4.70 19.88 6.32
C HIS A 21 4.46 19.05 7.60
N PRO A 22 5.36 19.09 8.61
CA PRO A 22 5.21 18.32 9.85
C PRO A 22 3.87 18.53 10.56
N THR A 23 3.41 19.78 10.66
CA THR A 23 2.11 20.10 11.27
C THR A 23 0.93 19.50 10.49
N LEU A 24 0.99 19.49 9.16
CA LEU A 24 -0.07 18.85 8.37
C LEU A 24 -0.09 17.35 8.60
N ARG A 25 1.09 16.72 8.61
CA ARG A 25 1.22 15.27 8.90
C ARG A 25 0.61 14.90 10.25
N GLU A 26 0.90 15.69 11.29
CA GLU A 26 0.33 15.47 12.63
C GLU A 26 -1.19 15.63 12.63
N LEU A 27 -1.70 16.71 12.04
CA LEU A 27 -3.15 16.94 11.92
C LEU A 27 -3.85 15.81 11.16
N TYR A 28 -3.24 15.31 10.08
CA TYR A 28 -3.78 14.17 9.34
C TYR A 28 -3.84 12.91 10.19
N GLY A 29 -2.80 12.62 10.99
CA GLY A 29 -2.84 11.49 11.92
C GLY A 29 -3.98 11.60 12.94
N GLN A 30 -4.26 12.82 13.43
CA GLN A 30 -5.41 13.06 14.32
C GLN A 30 -6.75 12.84 13.61
N VAL A 31 -6.87 13.30 12.36
CA VAL A 31 -8.09 13.09 11.54
C VAL A 31 -8.31 11.61 11.24
N GLU A 32 -7.26 10.86 10.87
CA GLU A 32 -7.32 9.41 10.66
C GLU A 32 -7.78 8.68 11.93
N ARG A 33 -7.23 9.04 13.09
CA ARG A 33 -7.65 8.45 14.38
C ARG A 33 -9.13 8.70 14.67
N LEU A 34 -9.60 9.93 14.47
CA LEU A 34 -11.02 10.27 14.66
C LEU A 34 -11.92 9.51 13.67
N ALA A 35 -11.45 9.31 12.44
CA ALA A 35 -12.17 8.51 11.44
C ALA A 35 -12.26 7.03 11.84
N GLN A 36 -11.18 6.44 12.35
CA GLN A 36 -11.17 5.06 12.86
C GLN A 36 -12.13 4.90 14.06
N GLU A 37 -12.10 5.84 15.01
CA GLU A 37 -13.00 5.81 16.18
C GLU A 37 -14.47 5.96 15.76
N LYS A 38 -14.73 6.83 14.78
CA LYS A 38 -16.05 6.98 14.19
C LYS A 38 -16.50 5.68 13.52
N MET A 39 -15.62 5.03 12.74
CA MET A 39 -15.89 3.75 12.09
C MET A 39 -16.26 2.67 13.12
N LEU A 40 -15.51 2.55 14.21
CA LEU A 40 -15.84 1.59 15.26
C LEU A 40 -17.24 1.84 15.84
N ARG A 41 -17.60 3.11 16.08
CA ARG A 41 -18.91 3.49 16.64
C ARG A 41 -20.07 3.30 15.67
N THR A 42 -19.84 3.19 14.35
CA THR A 42 -20.93 2.89 13.40
C THR A 42 -21.29 1.40 13.38
N LEU A 43 -20.44 0.52 13.92
CA LEU A 43 -20.73 -0.91 14.00
C LEU A 43 -21.77 -1.21 15.10
N PRO A 44 -22.60 -2.25 14.92
CA PRO A 44 -23.43 -2.81 15.99
C PRO A 44 -22.61 -3.10 17.25
N ALA A 45 -23.18 -2.84 18.44
CA ALA A 45 -22.47 -2.91 19.71
C ALA A 45 -21.79 -4.27 19.97
N GLU A 46 -22.43 -5.37 19.58
CA GLU A 46 -21.85 -6.73 19.68
C GLU A 46 -20.57 -6.94 18.84
N LEU A 47 -20.39 -6.19 17.75
CA LEU A 47 -19.24 -6.32 16.87
C LEU A 47 -18.08 -5.39 17.25
N GLN A 48 -18.34 -4.30 17.97
CA GLN A 48 -17.30 -3.29 18.27
C GLN A 48 -16.08 -3.92 18.93
N LYS A 49 -16.27 -4.74 19.96
CA LYS A 49 -15.16 -5.40 20.67
C LYS A 49 -14.30 -6.29 19.76
N ALA A 50 -14.92 -6.94 18.76
CA ALA A 50 -14.20 -7.82 17.85
C ALA A 50 -13.38 -7.03 16.81
N TYR A 51 -13.81 -5.82 16.44
CA TYR A 51 -13.16 -5.00 15.42
C TYR A 51 -12.20 -3.96 15.99
N GLU A 52 -12.34 -3.59 17.26
CA GLU A 52 -11.50 -2.61 17.94
C GLU A 52 -9.99 -2.86 17.76
N PRO A 53 -9.45 -4.09 17.90
CA PRO A 53 -8.01 -4.34 17.70
C PRO A 53 -7.54 -4.06 16.27
N TYR A 54 -8.43 -4.20 15.27
CA TYR A 54 -8.07 -4.01 13.87
C TYR A 54 -8.24 -2.56 13.40
N LEU A 55 -9.15 -1.81 14.02
CA LEU A 55 -9.44 -0.42 13.67
C LEU A 55 -8.63 0.57 14.50
N LEU A 56 -8.38 0.26 15.77
CA LEU A 56 -7.75 1.15 16.74
C LEU A 56 -6.48 0.58 17.38
N GLY A 57 -6.18 -0.70 17.14
CA GLY A 57 -4.98 -1.34 17.68
C GLY A 57 -3.71 -0.85 17.00
N GLU A 58 -2.60 -1.05 17.71
CA GLU A 58 -1.27 -0.72 17.21
C GLU A 58 -0.62 -1.99 16.66
N LEU A 59 0.05 -1.84 15.52
CA LEU A 59 0.88 -2.89 14.95
C LEU A 59 2.23 -2.89 15.64
N ASP A 60 2.84 -4.06 15.78
CA ASP A 60 4.23 -4.13 16.22
C ASP A 60 5.20 -3.60 15.14
N GLU A 61 6.49 -3.50 15.47
CA GLU A 61 7.48 -2.97 14.55
C GLU A 61 7.61 -3.80 13.26
N VAL A 62 7.48 -5.13 13.37
CA VAL A 62 7.60 -6.04 12.23
C VAL A 62 6.38 -5.92 11.34
N GLU A 63 5.19 -5.97 11.92
CA GLU A 63 3.91 -5.79 11.24
C GLU A 63 3.85 -4.43 10.55
N THR A 64 4.31 -3.36 11.21
CA THR A 64 4.37 -2.01 10.62
C THR A 64 5.28 -1.96 9.39
N LYS A 65 6.47 -2.59 9.46
CA LYS A 65 7.40 -2.65 8.33
C LYS A 65 6.80 -3.46 7.16
N LEU A 66 6.20 -4.61 7.45
CA LEU A 66 5.59 -5.47 6.44
C LEU A 66 4.38 -4.80 5.78
N LEU A 67 3.51 -4.14 6.56
CA LEU A 67 2.37 -3.40 6.03
C LEU A 67 2.84 -2.29 5.09
N LYS A 68 3.83 -1.49 5.51
CA LYS A 68 4.39 -0.42 4.69
C LYS A 68 5.02 -0.95 3.39
N ALA A 69 5.70 -2.08 3.47
CA ALA A 69 6.25 -2.76 2.30
C ALA A 69 5.14 -3.21 1.35
N ALA A 70 4.10 -3.88 1.87
CA ALA A 70 2.96 -4.35 1.09
C ALA A 70 2.23 -3.20 0.38
N ASP A 71 1.95 -2.12 1.10
CA ASP A 71 1.32 -0.91 0.55
C ASP A 71 2.19 -0.27 -0.56
N THR A 72 3.49 -0.13 -0.31
CA THR A 72 4.42 0.42 -1.30
C THR A 72 4.55 -0.49 -2.53
N MET A 73 4.52 -1.82 -2.36
CA MET A 73 4.51 -2.78 -3.47
C MET A 73 3.21 -2.68 -4.27
N ALA A 74 2.06 -2.49 -3.63
CA ALA A 74 0.79 -2.27 -4.34
C ALA A 74 0.84 -1.01 -5.23
N ALA A 75 1.39 0.09 -4.69
CA ALA A 75 1.60 1.32 -5.46
C ALA A 75 2.59 1.11 -6.63
N PHE A 76 3.69 0.38 -6.41
CA PHE A 76 4.63 0.01 -7.47
C PHE A 76 3.96 -0.82 -8.57
N MET A 77 3.19 -1.83 -8.18
CA MET A 77 2.48 -2.68 -9.13
C MET A 77 1.53 -1.89 -10.02
N LYS A 78 0.80 -0.92 -9.45
CA LYS A 78 -0.04 0.00 -10.20
C LYS A 78 0.78 0.80 -11.23
N CYS A 79 1.93 1.36 -10.81
CA CYS A 79 2.81 2.10 -11.71
C CYS A 79 3.35 1.22 -12.85
N ALA A 80 3.71 -0.04 -12.57
CA ALA A 80 4.21 -0.98 -13.56
C ALA A 80 3.15 -1.27 -14.65
N ILE A 81 1.90 -1.50 -14.24
CA ILE A 81 0.77 -1.75 -15.14
C ILE A 81 0.48 -0.52 -16.01
N GLU A 82 0.44 0.68 -15.41
CA GLU A 82 0.21 1.93 -16.14
C GLU A 82 1.33 2.22 -17.14
N LYS A 83 2.59 2.04 -16.74
CA LYS A 83 3.75 2.17 -17.62
C LYS A 83 3.67 1.23 -18.81
N LYS A 84 3.30 -0.04 -18.57
CA LYS A 84 3.07 -1.04 -19.64
C LYS A 84 1.92 -0.64 -20.57
N ALA A 85 0.88 -0.02 -20.04
CA ALA A 85 -0.24 0.50 -20.82
C ALA A 85 0.13 1.75 -21.65
N GLY A 86 1.36 2.26 -21.54
CA GLY A 86 1.84 3.44 -22.25
C GLY A 86 1.49 4.76 -21.56
N ASN A 87 1.08 4.72 -20.28
CA ASN A 87 0.81 5.92 -19.50
C ASN A 87 2.11 6.45 -18.89
N GLU A 88 2.71 7.43 -19.56
CA GLU A 88 4.01 8.00 -19.16
C GLU A 88 3.96 8.81 -17.85
N GLU A 89 2.79 9.24 -17.39
CA GLU A 89 2.63 9.96 -16.12
C GLU A 89 3.13 9.14 -14.91
N PHE A 90 3.15 7.81 -15.05
CA PHE A 90 3.59 6.90 -13.99
C PHE A 90 5.09 6.57 -14.03
N ASN A 91 5.86 7.06 -15.01
CA ASN A 91 7.28 6.73 -15.16
C ASN A 91 8.12 7.20 -13.96
N GLU A 92 7.94 8.46 -13.54
CA GLU A 92 8.69 9.00 -12.39
C GLU A 92 8.29 8.31 -11.08
N ALA A 93 6.98 8.05 -10.90
CA ALA A 93 6.46 7.33 -9.75
C ALA A 93 7.02 5.89 -9.69
N TYR A 94 7.07 5.18 -10.82
CA TYR A 94 7.67 3.84 -10.93
C TYR A 94 9.12 3.83 -10.43
N ASP A 95 9.97 4.70 -10.98
CA ASP A 95 11.40 4.72 -10.64
C ASP A 95 11.64 5.14 -9.18
N SER A 96 10.85 6.10 -8.69
CA SER A 96 10.93 6.58 -7.32
C SER A 96 10.50 5.51 -6.30
N ILE A 97 9.38 4.84 -6.55
CA ILE A 97 8.87 3.78 -5.67
C ILE A 97 9.79 2.55 -5.72
N LEU A 98 10.32 2.17 -6.89
CA LEU A 98 11.26 1.06 -7.01
C LEU A 98 12.53 1.29 -6.16
N LYS A 99 13.10 2.50 -6.20
CA LYS A 99 14.22 2.88 -5.32
C LYS A 99 13.84 2.78 -3.85
N LYS A 100 12.62 3.20 -3.50
CA LYS A 100 12.11 3.16 -2.13
C LYS A 100 11.94 1.72 -1.63
N LEU A 101 11.51 0.79 -2.49
CA LEU A 101 11.39 -0.63 -2.18
C LEU A 101 12.75 -1.27 -1.88
N HIS A 102 13.76 -1.04 -2.73
CA HIS A 102 15.11 -1.52 -2.47
C HIS A 102 15.70 -0.97 -1.17
N ALA A 103 15.43 0.30 -0.85
CA ALA A 103 15.88 0.94 0.38
C ALA A 103 15.20 0.42 1.66
N MET A 104 14.17 -0.45 1.56
CA MET A 104 13.56 -1.06 2.74
C MET A 104 14.42 -2.16 3.37
N GLU A 105 15.39 -2.70 2.62
CA GLU A 105 16.30 -3.77 3.08
C GLU A 105 15.56 -5.01 3.63
N LEU A 106 14.39 -5.32 3.06
CA LEU A 106 13.57 -6.47 3.44
C LEU A 106 13.76 -7.62 2.44
N PRO A 107 14.22 -8.82 2.87
CA PRO A 107 14.40 -9.96 1.97
C PRO A 107 13.13 -10.33 1.19
N ALA A 108 11.96 -10.21 1.82
CA ALA A 108 10.68 -10.48 1.17
C ALA A 108 10.38 -9.51 0.02
N VAL A 109 10.82 -8.25 0.11
CA VAL A 109 10.65 -7.25 -0.95
C VAL A 109 11.56 -7.56 -2.14
N GLU A 110 12.83 -7.86 -1.89
CA GLU A 110 13.78 -8.25 -2.95
C GLU A 110 13.32 -9.53 -3.67
N GLN A 111 12.84 -10.51 -2.91
CA GLN A 111 12.29 -11.73 -3.48
C GLN A 111 11.05 -11.44 -4.33
N PHE A 112 10.15 -10.57 -3.88
CA PHE A 112 8.99 -10.16 -4.66
C PHE A 112 9.39 -9.48 -5.98
N LEU A 113 10.30 -8.51 -5.92
CA LEU A 113 10.78 -7.82 -7.13
C LEU A 113 11.44 -8.78 -8.10
N THR A 114 12.27 -9.72 -7.61
CA THR A 114 12.91 -10.73 -8.44
C THR A 114 11.90 -11.65 -9.13
N LEU A 115 10.85 -12.08 -8.41
CA LEU A 115 9.88 -13.03 -8.93
C LEU A 115 8.85 -12.40 -9.86
N TYR A 116 8.43 -11.15 -9.62
CA TYR A 116 7.23 -10.59 -10.23
C TYR A 116 7.48 -9.43 -11.19
N LEU A 117 8.64 -8.77 -11.18
CA LEU A 117 8.86 -7.57 -12.01
C LEU A 117 8.79 -7.86 -13.51
N GLU A 118 9.40 -8.97 -13.97
CA GLU A 118 9.31 -9.40 -15.37
C GLU A 118 7.90 -9.94 -15.71
N PRO A 119 7.31 -10.89 -14.96
CA PRO A 119 5.95 -11.38 -15.23
C PRO A 119 4.88 -10.30 -15.28
N MET A 120 4.97 -9.26 -14.45
CA MET A 120 4.03 -8.14 -14.48
C MET A 120 4.04 -7.37 -15.81
N SER A 121 5.21 -7.33 -16.45
CA SER A 121 5.41 -6.66 -17.73
C SER A 121 5.06 -7.55 -18.93
N ALA A 122 4.88 -8.86 -18.72
CA ALA A 122 4.61 -9.86 -19.76
C ALA A 122 3.13 -9.90 -20.20
N SER A 123 2.84 -10.24 -21.45
CA SER A 123 1.46 -10.47 -21.89
C SER A 123 0.92 -11.79 -21.31
N LEU A 124 -0.40 -11.98 -21.31
CA LEU A 124 -1.01 -13.25 -20.88
C LEU A 124 -0.48 -14.43 -21.71
N ASP A 125 -0.24 -14.22 -23.01
CA ASP A 125 0.35 -15.24 -23.87
C ASP A 125 1.76 -15.58 -23.40
N THR A 126 2.62 -14.59 -23.17
CA THR A 126 3.98 -14.81 -22.65
C THR A 126 3.98 -15.58 -21.34
N LEU A 127 3.04 -15.29 -20.42
CA LEU A 127 2.89 -16.00 -19.15
C LEU A 127 2.40 -17.45 -19.32
N ASN A 128 1.53 -17.72 -20.30
CA ASN A 128 1.05 -19.07 -20.57
C ASN A 128 2.09 -19.95 -21.30
N TYR A 129 3.00 -19.34 -22.08
CA TYR A 129 4.06 -20.08 -22.76
C TYR A 129 5.24 -20.41 -21.85
N SER A 130 5.53 -19.60 -20.83
CA SER A 130 6.63 -19.90 -19.89
C SER A 130 6.39 -21.16 -19.04
N SER A 131 5.15 -21.62 -18.90
CA SER A 131 4.80 -22.86 -18.19
C SER A 131 4.89 -24.14 -19.04
N LEU A 132 5.27 -24.04 -20.31
CA LEU A 132 5.43 -25.20 -21.20
C LEU A 132 6.89 -25.65 -21.38
N ASP A 133 7.85 -24.88 -20.83
CA ASP A 133 9.29 -25.12 -20.97
C ASP A 133 9.98 -25.54 -19.65
N GLU A 134 9.21 -25.90 -18.60
CA GLU A 134 9.68 -26.62 -17.38
C GLU A 134 9.18 -28.07 -17.37
#